data_AF-A0A9Y1IQG8-F1
#
_entry.id   AF-A0A9Y1IQG8-F1
#
_cell.length_a   1.000
_cell.length_b   1.000
_cell.length_c   1.000
_cell.angle_alpha   90.00
_cell.angle_beta   90.00
_cell.angle_gamma   90.00
#
_symmetry.space_group_name_H-M   'P 1'
#
loop_
_entity.id
_entity.type
_entity.pdbx_description
1 polymer ?
#
loop_
_entity_poly.entity_id
_entity_poly.type
_entity_poly.pdbx_seq_one_letter_code
_entity_poly.pdbx_strand_id
1 'polypeptide(L)'
;MTLLNSLKYYINKNDFDWGRSDITLQLFHPQFELFFAINGIFFSNRESIIRFIWPVLSALITLIATAFEMMFIWRGISIRDYTFATECFCYFFILGSVSIVYSSVLLNRTKIFELLNNMNNDFVFICGLGRKYKKCFLDGQLLIWKLCWYWLIFAVWVASLYVSNTMLYLLWQSIFATFDEHTVRPLMFPIWLPKDDPHRTPNYEVFMAFEIILIIIVLCTFGRKYLSAIELYDTTR
;
A
#
# COMPACT_ATOMS: atom_id res chain seq x y z
N MET A 1 -18.08 -14.67 19.14
CA MET A 1 -16.75 -15.00 18.59
C MET A 1 -16.06 -13.68 18.27
N THR A 2 -14.94 -13.35 18.91
CA THR A 2 -14.29 -12.04 18.77
C THR A 2 -13.74 -11.86 17.34
N LEU A 3 -13.82 -10.64 16.80
CA LEU A 3 -13.34 -10.26 15.47
C LEU A 3 -11.91 -10.74 15.20
N LEU A 4 -11.06 -10.69 16.23
CA LEU A 4 -9.67 -11.13 16.23
C LEU A 4 -9.52 -12.65 16.05
N ASN A 5 -10.43 -13.45 16.61
CA ASN A 5 -10.44 -14.90 16.44
C ASN A 5 -10.88 -15.29 15.02
N SER A 6 -11.89 -14.62 14.45
CA SER A 6 -12.30 -14.83 13.06
C SER A 6 -11.19 -14.47 12.08
N LEU A 7 -10.46 -13.36 12.34
CA LEU A 7 -9.37 -12.90 11.50
C LEU A 7 -8.16 -13.85 11.58
N LYS A 8 -7.80 -14.32 12.77
CA LYS A 8 -6.77 -15.36 12.96
C LYS A 8 -7.16 -16.67 12.28
N TYR A 9 -8.44 -17.03 12.31
CA TYR A 9 -8.95 -18.25 11.69
C TYR A 9 -8.85 -18.20 10.16
N TYR A 10 -9.21 -17.04 9.56
CA TYR A 10 -9.06 -16.78 8.13
C TYR A 10 -7.59 -16.73 7.68
N ILE A 11 -6.71 -16.03 8.42
CA ILE A 11 -5.27 -15.96 8.10
C ILE A 11 -4.64 -17.36 8.12
N ASN A 12 -5.06 -18.24 9.02
CA ASN A 12 -4.56 -19.61 9.07
C ASN A 12 -5.19 -20.55 8.03
N LYS A 13 -6.21 -20.09 7.28
CA LYS A 13 -6.95 -20.90 6.30
C LYS A 13 -7.47 -22.22 6.88
N ASN A 14 -8.04 -22.16 8.08
CA ASN A 14 -8.52 -23.35 8.77
C ASN A 14 -9.72 -24.03 8.07
N ASP A 15 -10.53 -23.26 7.33
CA ASP A 15 -11.66 -23.77 6.52
C ASP A 15 -11.25 -24.30 5.13
N PHE A 16 -9.99 -24.13 4.73
CA PHE A 16 -9.59 -24.46 3.37
C PHE A 16 -9.54 -25.98 3.18
N ASP A 17 -10.23 -26.48 2.16
CA ASP A 17 -10.21 -27.92 1.82
C ASP A 17 -8.88 -28.31 1.17
N TRP A 18 -7.92 -28.75 2.00
CA TRP A 18 -6.62 -29.24 1.56
C TRP A 18 -6.71 -30.54 0.73
N GLY A 19 -7.85 -31.23 0.76
CA GLY A 19 -8.13 -32.47 0.05
C GLY A 19 -8.49 -32.26 -1.43
N ARG A 20 -8.95 -31.06 -1.82
CA ARG A 20 -9.36 -30.73 -3.19
C ARG A 20 -8.26 -31.02 -4.22
N SER A 21 -8.63 -31.60 -5.36
CA SER A 21 -7.73 -31.92 -6.47
C SER A 21 -7.56 -30.77 -7.47
N ASP A 22 -8.43 -29.77 -7.43
CA ASP A 22 -8.53 -28.61 -8.32
C ASP A 22 -8.04 -27.31 -7.66
N ILE A 23 -6.98 -27.38 -6.85
CA ILE A 23 -6.42 -26.17 -6.24
C ILE A 23 -5.58 -25.41 -7.28
N THR A 24 -6.04 -24.22 -7.66
CA THR A 24 -5.31 -23.30 -8.53
C THR A 24 -4.60 -22.20 -7.74
N LEU A 25 -3.65 -21.52 -8.37
CA LEU A 25 -2.93 -20.40 -7.75
C LEU A 25 -3.89 -19.28 -7.34
N GLN A 26 -4.90 -18.99 -8.15
CA GLN A 26 -5.87 -17.93 -7.90
C GLN A 26 -6.81 -18.27 -6.74
N LEU A 27 -7.20 -19.54 -6.60
CA LEU A 27 -8.00 -20.01 -5.46
C LEU A 27 -7.21 -19.92 -4.16
N PHE A 28 -5.92 -20.27 -4.20
CA PHE A 28 -5.07 -20.22 -3.02
C PHE A 28 -4.56 -18.80 -2.73
N HIS A 29 -4.39 -17.97 -3.74
CA HIS A 29 -3.89 -16.61 -3.59
C HIS A 29 -4.76 -15.59 -4.31
N PRO A 30 -6.03 -15.44 -3.88
CA PRO A 30 -6.94 -14.50 -4.53
C PRO A 30 -6.42 -13.06 -4.43
N GLN A 31 -5.57 -12.77 -3.44
CA GLN A 31 -4.96 -11.46 -3.21
C GLN A 31 -3.99 -11.01 -4.31
N PHE A 32 -3.48 -11.93 -5.12
CA PHE A 32 -2.64 -11.56 -6.25
C PHE A 32 -3.45 -10.88 -7.35
N GLU A 33 -4.67 -11.35 -7.63
CA GLU A 33 -5.47 -10.77 -8.71
C GLU A 33 -5.78 -9.29 -8.47
N LEU A 34 -6.16 -8.94 -7.24
CA LEU A 34 -6.45 -7.56 -6.88
C LEU A 34 -5.18 -6.70 -6.81
N PHE A 35 -4.09 -7.24 -6.26
CA PHE A 35 -2.80 -6.54 -6.20
C PHE A 35 -2.33 -6.18 -7.62
N PHE A 36 -2.44 -7.10 -8.55
CA PHE A 36 -2.09 -6.86 -9.95
C PHE A 36 -3.09 -5.91 -10.62
N ALA A 37 -4.38 -6.02 -10.33
CA ALA A 37 -5.39 -5.10 -10.89
C ALA A 37 -5.11 -3.64 -10.52
N ILE A 38 -4.81 -3.35 -9.25
CA ILE A 38 -4.49 -1.98 -8.79
C ILE A 38 -3.19 -1.46 -9.44
N ASN A 39 -2.25 -2.36 -9.74
CA ASN A 39 -1.03 -2.02 -10.48
C ASN A 39 -1.22 -2.02 -12.01
N GLY A 40 -2.47 -2.10 -12.50
CA GLY A 40 -2.81 -1.97 -13.92
C GLY A 40 -2.79 -3.27 -14.73
N ILE A 41 -2.69 -4.42 -14.06
CA ILE A 41 -2.68 -5.75 -14.67
C ILE A 41 -4.06 -6.39 -14.50
N PHE A 42 -4.90 -6.28 -15.53
CA PHE A 42 -6.25 -6.88 -15.56
C PHE A 42 -6.22 -8.26 -16.22
N PHE A 43 -6.81 -9.27 -15.57
CA PHE A 43 -6.84 -10.66 -16.07
C PHE A 43 -7.94 -10.91 -17.10
N SER A 44 -9.15 -10.34 -16.88
CA SER A 44 -10.32 -10.53 -17.74
C SER A 44 -10.38 -9.54 -18.91
N ASN A 45 -10.07 -8.25 -18.67
CA ASN A 45 -10.15 -7.20 -19.68
C ASN A 45 -8.75 -6.60 -19.97
N ARG A 46 -7.95 -7.37 -20.70
CA ARG A 46 -6.52 -7.08 -20.96
C ARG A 46 -6.27 -5.85 -21.84
N GLU A 47 -7.27 -5.34 -22.56
CA GLU A 47 -7.10 -4.20 -23.46
C GLU A 47 -7.70 -2.89 -22.92
N SER A 48 -8.35 -2.92 -21.75
CA SER A 48 -8.99 -1.73 -21.20
C SER A 48 -7.99 -0.62 -20.90
N ILE A 49 -8.32 0.61 -21.30
CA ILE A 49 -7.53 1.82 -21.03
C ILE A 49 -7.65 2.22 -19.54
N ILE A 50 -8.77 1.88 -18.90
CA ILE A 50 -9.07 2.24 -17.50
C ILE A 50 -7.99 1.71 -16.54
N ARG A 51 -7.33 0.60 -16.89
CA ARG A 51 -6.26 -0.01 -16.10
C ARG A 51 -5.05 0.90 -15.89
N PHE A 52 -4.84 1.88 -16.77
CA PHE A 52 -3.70 2.79 -16.70
C PHE A 52 -4.00 4.03 -15.86
N ILE A 53 -5.28 4.38 -15.69
CA ILE A 53 -5.66 5.65 -15.05
C ILE A 53 -5.09 5.71 -13.63
N TRP A 54 -5.31 4.67 -12.83
CA TRP A 54 -4.84 4.66 -11.44
C TRP A 54 -3.30 4.61 -11.33
N PRO A 55 -2.58 3.64 -11.92
CA PRO A 55 -1.12 3.59 -11.86
C PRO A 55 -0.43 4.85 -12.39
N VAL A 56 -0.91 5.42 -13.50
CA VAL A 56 -0.31 6.63 -14.09
C VAL A 56 -0.59 7.83 -13.20
N LEU A 57 -1.82 8.01 -12.71
CA LEU A 57 -2.15 9.11 -11.81
C LEU A 57 -1.33 9.02 -10.52
N SER A 58 -1.26 7.83 -9.90
CA SER A 58 -0.46 7.60 -8.70
C SER A 58 1.02 7.91 -8.94
N ALA A 59 1.60 7.43 -10.04
CA ALA A 59 3.00 7.70 -10.39
C ALA A 59 3.28 9.19 -10.65
N LEU A 60 2.36 9.91 -11.30
CA LEU A 60 2.50 11.35 -11.53
C LEU A 60 2.42 12.15 -10.22
N ILE A 61 1.46 11.82 -9.36
CA ILE A 61 1.31 12.46 -8.04
C ILE A 61 2.55 12.21 -7.19
N THR A 62 3.06 10.98 -7.13
CA THR A 62 4.28 10.68 -6.37
C THR A 62 5.52 11.30 -6.98
N LEU A 63 5.61 11.43 -8.30
CA LEU A 63 6.71 12.16 -8.96
C LEU A 63 6.74 13.63 -8.55
N ILE A 64 5.58 14.30 -8.55
CA ILE A 64 5.47 15.69 -8.06
C ILE A 64 5.89 15.78 -6.59
N ALA A 65 5.39 14.86 -5.75
CA ALA A 65 5.76 14.83 -4.34
C ALA A 65 7.28 14.62 -4.14
N THR A 66 7.91 13.72 -4.90
CA THR A 66 9.37 13.53 -4.82
C THR A 66 10.17 14.75 -5.27
N ALA A 67 9.65 15.54 -6.21
CA ALA A 67 10.27 16.80 -6.61
C ALA A 67 10.17 17.84 -5.49
N PHE A 68 9.04 17.89 -4.77
CA PHE A 68 8.91 18.71 -3.57
C PHE A 68 9.88 18.27 -2.46
N GLU A 69 9.98 16.98 -2.16
CA GLU A 69 10.94 16.47 -1.18
C GLU A 69 12.39 16.85 -1.53
N MET A 70 12.77 16.78 -2.81
CA MET A 70 14.09 17.22 -3.26
C MET A 70 14.32 18.71 -2.98
N MET A 71 13.31 19.55 -3.21
CA MET A 71 13.35 20.97 -2.87
C MET A 71 13.46 21.19 -1.35
N PHE A 72 12.75 20.40 -0.55
CA PHE A 72 12.78 20.49 0.92
C PHE A 72 14.14 20.07 1.49
N ILE A 73 14.73 18.99 0.98
CA ILE A 73 16.09 18.56 1.33
C ILE A 73 17.09 19.68 1.04
N TRP A 74 17.01 20.29 -0.15
CA TRP A 74 17.87 21.42 -0.51
C TRP A 74 17.70 22.59 0.47
N ARG A 75 16.46 22.92 0.83
CA ARG A 75 16.15 23.95 1.82
C ARG A 75 16.76 23.61 3.18
N GLY A 76 16.54 22.41 3.71
CA GLY A 76 17.06 21.95 4.99
C GLY A 76 18.58 22.07 5.07
N ILE A 77 19.29 21.64 4.01
CA ILE A 77 20.75 21.81 3.89
C ILE A 77 21.14 23.29 3.91
N SER A 78 20.44 24.14 3.15
CA SER A 78 20.76 25.57 3.05
C SER A 78 20.65 26.33 4.38
N ILE A 79 19.68 25.94 5.23
CA ILE A 79 19.47 26.54 6.56
C ILE A 79 20.19 25.77 7.68
N ARG A 80 20.93 24.70 7.34
CA ARG A 80 21.62 23.80 8.29
C ARG A 80 20.68 23.10 9.27
N ASP A 81 19.43 22.89 8.88
CA ASP A 81 18.48 22.04 9.60
C ASP A 81 18.59 20.62 9.06
N TYR A 82 19.56 19.88 9.60
CA TYR A 82 19.82 18.50 9.18
C TYR A 82 18.71 17.55 9.60
N THR A 83 18.00 17.83 10.70
CA THR A 83 16.86 17.01 11.14
C THR A 83 15.77 17.05 10.07
N PHE A 84 15.35 18.25 9.66
CA PHE A 84 14.39 18.46 8.58
C PHE A 84 14.86 17.80 7.27
N ALA A 85 16.13 18.00 6.89
CA ALA A 85 16.68 17.42 5.67
C ALA A 85 16.66 15.89 5.68
N THR A 86 17.03 15.25 6.80
CA THR A 86 17.02 13.78 6.92
C THR A 86 15.62 13.20 6.91
N GLU A 87 14.64 13.90 7.48
CA GLU A 87 13.26 13.46 7.46
C GLU A 87 12.69 13.51 6.03
N CYS A 88 12.87 14.63 5.32
CA CYS A 88 12.49 14.76 3.90
C CYS A 88 13.20 13.72 3.01
N PHE A 89 14.44 13.37 3.32
CA PHE A 89 15.19 12.35 2.60
C PHE A 89 14.59 10.94 2.74
N CYS A 90 14.07 10.60 3.92
CA CYS A 90 13.33 9.35 4.10
C CYS A 90 12.07 9.32 3.23
N TYR A 91 11.29 10.40 3.21
CA TYR A 91 10.08 10.48 2.38
C TYR A 91 10.39 10.51 0.88
N PHE A 92 11.48 11.16 0.46
CA PHE A 92 11.98 11.09 -0.91
C PHE A 92 12.18 9.64 -1.38
N PHE A 93 12.82 8.80 -0.56
CA PHE A 93 13.00 7.39 -0.90
C PHE A 93 11.69 6.61 -0.94
N ILE A 94 10.83 6.79 0.07
CA ILE A 94 9.54 6.09 0.15
C ILE A 94 8.68 6.44 -1.07
N LEU A 95 8.50 7.74 -1.37
CA LEU A 95 7.69 8.20 -2.49
C LEU A 95 8.35 7.88 -3.83
N GLY A 96 9.67 7.97 -3.93
CA GLY A 96 10.44 7.60 -5.13
C GLY A 96 10.29 6.12 -5.47
N SER A 97 10.25 5.25 -4.46
CA SER A 97 10.04 3.82 -4.65
C SER A 97 8.68 3.49 -5.24
N VAL A 98 7.63 4.28 -4.95
CA VAL A 98 6.29 4.11 -5.55
C VAL A 98 6.35 4.30 -7.07
N SER A 99 6.98 5.39 -7.52
CA SER A 99 7.13 5.69 -8.95
C SER A 99 7.92 4.59 -9.67
N ILE A 100 8.95 4.04 -9.03
CA ILE A 100 9.74 2.92 -9.56
C ILE A 100 8.89 1.65 -9.67
N VAL A 101 8.10 1.32 -8.64
CA VAL A 101 7.23 0.12 -8.64
C VAL A 101 6.21 0.19 -9.77
N TYR A 102 5.44 1.28 -9.87
CA TYR A 102 4.43 1.41 -10.93
C TYR A 102 5.07 1.38 -12.33
N SER A 103 6.17 2.09 -12.53
CA SER A 103 6.90 2.07 -13.81
C SER A 103 7.39 0.67 -14.16
N SER A 104 7.97 -0.05 -13.19
CA SER A 104 8.50 -1.40 -13.38
C SER A 104 7.41 -2.40 -13.76
N VAL A 105 6.25 -2.31 -13.11
CA VAL A 105 5.09 -3.18 -13.39
C VAL A 105 4.52 -2.90 -14.77
N LEU A 106 4.36 -1.61 -15.13
CA LEU A 106 3.82 -1.22 -16.44
C LEU A 106 4.73 -1.64 -17.59
N LEU A 107 6.06 -1.47 -17.43
CA LEU A 107 7.05 -1.82 -18.46
C LEU A 107 7.24 -3.34 -18.62
N ASN A 108 7.17 -4.11 -17.53
CA ASN A 108 7.43 -5.56 -17.55
C ASN A 108 6.15 -6.42 -17.52
N ARG A 109 4.99 -5.86 -17.87
CA ARG A 109 3.68 -6.52 -17.76
C ARG A 109 3.61 -7.91 -18.41
N THR A 110 4.21 -8.09 -19.58
CA THR A 110 4.16 -9.36 -20.33
C THR A 110 4.89 -10.46 -19.57
N LYS A 111 6.05 -10.14 -19.02
CA LYS A 111 6.82 -11.04 -18.16
C LYS A 111 6.08 -11.38 -16.87
N ILE A 112 5.34 -10.42 -16.30
CA ILE A 112 4.52 -10.67 -15.11
C ILE A 112 3.38 -11.64 -15.42
N PHE A 113 2.69 -11.48 -16.55
CA PHE A 113 1.67 -12.45 -16.98
C PHE A 113 2.25 -13.84 -17.24
N GLU A 114 3.40 -13.92 -17.91
CA GLU A 114 4.10 -15.17 -18.16
C GLU A 114 4.50 -15.86 -16.84
N LEU A 115 5.06 -15.11 -15.90
CA LEU A 115 5.40 -15.61 -14.57
C LEU A 115 4.17 -16.16 -13.84
N LEU A 116 3.04 -15.44 -13.86
CA LEU A 116 1.81 -15.90 -13.21
C LEU A 116 1.24 -17.16 -13.85
N ASN A 117 1.32 -17.26 -15.17
CA ASN A 117 0.88 -18.46 -15.88
C ASN A 117 1.77 -19.66 -15.54
N ASN A 118 3.09 -19.46 -15.51
CA ASN A 118 4.05 -20.50 -15.13
C ASN A 118 3.84 -20.94 -13.68
N MET A 119 3.66 -19.99 -12.75
CA MET A 119 3.35 -20.29 -11.35
C MET A 119 2.03 -21.07 -11.21
N ASN A 120 1.00 -20.74 -11.99
CA ASN A 120 -0.26 -21.47 -11.94
C ASN A 120 -0.11 -22.90 -12.48
N ASN A 121 0.66 -23.08 -13.56
CA ASN A 121 0.95 -24.41 -14.11
C ASN A 121 1.74 -25.25 -13.11
N ASP A 122 2.75 -24.68 -12.45
CA ASP A 122 3.51 -25.34 -11.38
C ASP A 122 2.60 -25.72 -10.21
N PHE A 123 1.67 -24.84 -9.84
CA PHE A 123 0.71 -25.08 -8.77
C PHE A 123 -0.18 -26.30 -9.08
N VAL A 124 -0.73 -26.36 -10.29
CA VAL A 124 -1.57 -27.48 -10.76
C VAL A 124 -0.74 -28.77 -10.84
N PHE A 125 0.47 -28.70 -11.40
CA PHE A 125 1.36 -29.85 -11.53
C PHE A 125 1.71 -30.45 -10.16
N ILE A 126 2.14 -29.63 -9.20
CA ILE A 126 2.53 -30.09 -7.86
C ILE A 126 1.32 -30.62 -7.08
N CYS A 127 0.14 -30.03 -7.27
CA CYS A 127 -1.09 -30.55 -6.67
C CYS A 127 -1.54 -31.89 -7.27
N GLY A 128 -1.14 -32.20 -8.50
CA GLY A 128 -1.32 -33.51 -9.14
C GLY A 128 -0.31 -34.58 -8.72
N LEU A 129 0.78 -34.21 -8.04
CA LEU A 129 1.76 -35.15 -7.51
C LEU A 129 1.27 -35.84 -6.22
N GLY A 130 2.04 -36.83 -5.74
CA GLY A 130 1.75 -37.55 -4.51
C GLY A 130 1.61 -36.65 -3.28
N ARG A 131 0.81 -37.09 -2.30
CA ARG A 131 0.40 -36.34 -1.09
C ARG A 131 1.55 -35.69 -0.31
N LYS A 132 2.73 -36.31 -0.32
CA LYS A 132 3.95 -35.81 0.35
C LYS A 132 4.44 -34.49 -0.26
N TYR A 133 4.50 -34.40 -1.59
CA TYR A 133 4.96 -33.21 -2.31
C TYR A 133 3.94 -32.07 -2.22
N LYS A 134 2.65 -32.40 -2.41
CA LYS A 134 1.54 -31.47 -2.26
C LYS A 134 1.56 -30.78 -0.88
N LYS A 135 1.70 -31.55 0.21
CA LYS A 135 1.70 -30.99 1.57
C LYS A 135 2.87 -30.02 1.79
N CYS A 136 4.09 -30.43 1.46
CA CYS A 136 5.29 -29.61 1.64
C CYS A 136 5.18 -28.28 0.88
N PHE A 137 4.72 -28.32 -0.38
CA PHE A 137 4.54 -27.11 -1.19
C PHE A 137 3.46 -26.17 -0.63
N LEU A 138 2.30 -26.72 -0.26
CA LEU A 138 1.19 -25.95 0.27
C LEU A 138 1.49 -25.32 1.64
N ASP A 139 2.27 -25.98 2.49
CA ASP A 139 2.75 -25.41 3.75
C ASP A 139 3.65 -24.18 3.49
N GLY A 140 4.50 -24.24 2.47
CA GLY A 140 5.30 -23.09 2.02
C GLY A 140 4.45 -21.94 1.49
N GLN A 141 3.45 -22.23 0.64
CA GLN A 141 2.52 -21.21 0.14
C GLN A 141 1.68 -20.58 1.26
N LEU A 142 1.31 -21.36 2.28
CA LEU A 142 0.62 -20.86 3.46
C LEU A 142 1.49 -19.88 4.26
N LEU A 143 2.80 -20.13 4.36
CA LEU A 143 3.74 -19.20 4.99
C LEU A 143 3.77 -17.86 4.23
N ILE A 144 3.86 -17.90 2.90
CA ILE A 144 3.84 -16.70 2.05
C ILE A 144 2.53 -15.92 2.24
N TRP A 145 1.39 -16.62 2.30
CA TRP A 145 0.10 -16.02 2.59
C TRP A 145 0.08 -15.29 3.95
N LYS A 146 0.56 -15.95 5.02
CA LYS A 146 0.64 -15.34 6.36
C LYS A 146 1.55 -14.11 6.36
N LEU A 147 2.70 -14.20 5.72
CA LEU A 147 3.64 -13.07 5.61
C LEU A 147 3.00 -11.86 4.92
N CYS A 148 2.22 -12.09 3.85
CA CYS A 148 1.47 -11.02 3.19
C CYS A 148 0.47 -10.34 4.14
N TRP A 149 -0.22 -11.11 4.99
CA TRP A 149 -1.15 -10.56 5.97
C TRP A 149 -0.46 -9.76 7.07
N TYR A 150 0.66 -10.27 7.61
CA TYR A 150 1.43 -9.54 8.61
C TYR A 150 1.99 -8.23 8.05
N TRP A 151 2.47 -8.24 6.80
CA TRP A 151 2.93 -7.03 6.11
C TRP A 151 1.81 -5.99 5.94
N LEU A 152 0.60 -6.42 5.56
CA LEU A 152 -0.56 -5.53 5.46
C LEU A 152 -0.92 -4.92 6.82
N ILE A 153 -1.00 -5.75 7.87
CA ILE A 153 -1.33 -5.26 9.23
C ILE A 153 -0.28 -4.22 9.66
N PHE A 154 0.99 -4.50 9.41
CA PHE A 154 2.08 -3.57 9.68
C PHE A 154 1.92 -2.25 8.89
N ALA A 155 1.65 -2.31 7.59
CA ALA A 155 1.49 -1.12 6.76
C ALA A 155 0.29 -0.26 7.17
N VAL A 156 -0.85 -0.90 7.46
CA VAL A 156 -2.06 -0.20 7.97
C VAL A 156 -1.80 0.42 9.34
N TRP A 157 -1.11 -0.29 10.22
CA TRP A 157 -0.71 0.22 11.52
C TRP A 157 0.15 1.48 11.38
N VAL A 158 1.20 1.43 10.55
CA VAL A 158 2.08 2.59 10.29
C VAL A 158 1.29 3.76 9.72
N ALA A 159 0.45 3.55 8.70
CA ALA A 159 -0.38 4.60 8.12
C ALA A 159 -1.33 5.23 9.16
N SER A 160 -1.93 4.39 10.02
CA SER A 160 -2.81 4.87 11.09
C SER A 160 -2.07 5.72 12.12
N LEU A 161 -0.80 5.40 12.43
CA LEU A 161 0.02 6.21 13.33
C LEU A 161 0.27 7.61 12.78
N TYR A 162 0.62 7.76 11.50
CA TYR A 162 0.78 9.07 10.87
C TYR A 162 -0.50 9.91 10.98
N VAL A 163 -1.65 9.33 10.62
CA VAL A 163 -2.94 10.05 10.65
C VAL A 163 -3.34 10.40 12.09
N SER A 164 -3.31 9.42 12.99
CA SER A 164 -3.76 9.60 14.37
C SER A 164 -2.86 10.55 15.15
N ASN A 165 -1.55 10.51 14.95
CA ASN A 165 -0.63 11.41 15.66
C ASN A 165 -0.93 12.88 15.33
N THR A 166 -1.08 13.22 14.05
CA THR A 166 -1.44 14.58 13.63
C THR A 166 -2.83 14.98 14.16
N MET A 167 -3.81 14.08 14.11
CA MET A 167 -5.16 14.35 14.62
C MET A 167 -5.17 14.56 16.14
N LEU A 168 -4.42 13.77 16.91
CA LEU A 168 -4.29 13.93 18.36
C LEU A 168 -3.64 15.27 18.71
N TYR A 169 -2.62 15.69 17.96
CA TYR A 169 -1.96 16.97 18.14
C TYR A 169 -2.89 18.15 17.84
N LEU A 170 -3.70 18.05 16.79
CA LEU A 170 -4.71 19.06 16.44
C LEU A 170 -5.83 19.12 17.49
N LEU A 171 -6.29 17.97 17.99
CA LEU A 171 -7.27 17.90 19.08
C LEU A 171 -6.70 18.55 20.35
N TRP A 172 -5.45 18.23 20.70
CA TRP A 172 -4.77 18.86 21.83
C TRP A 172 -4.69 20.38 21.69
N GLN A 173 -4.26 20.88 20.53
CA GLN A 173 -4.23 22.32 20.24
C GLN A 173 -5.62 22.95 20.35
N SER A 174 -6.68 22.29 19.86
CA SER A 174 -8.04 22.83 19.90
C SER A 174 -8.66 22.90 21.30
N ILE A 175 -8.24 22.01 22.22
CA ILE A 175 -8.83 21.90 23.56
C ILE A 175 -8.05 22.71 24.60
N PHE A 176 -6.72 22.70 24.51
CA PHE A 176 -5.85 23.16 25.60
C PHE A 176 -4.94 24.33 25.23
N ALA A 177 -4.63 24.55 23.95
CA ALA A 177 -3.72 25.63 23.60
C ALA A 177 -4.44 26.99 23.68
N THR A 178 -3.95 27.88 24.53
CA THR A 178 -4.14 29.32 24.32
C THR A 178 -3.53 29.64 22.95
N PHE A 179 -4.34 30.20 22.05
CA PHE A 179 -3.90 30.61 20.71
C PHE A 179 -2.91 31.78 20.82
N ASP A 180 -1.68 31.50 21.24
CA ASP A 180 -0.57 32.44 21.13
C ASP A 180 -0.09 32.50 19.67
N GLU A 181 0.48 33.63 19.25
CA GLU A 181 0.91 33.92 17.87
C GLU A 181 1.96 32.95 17.27
N HIS A 182 2.39 31.93 18.02
CA HIS A 182 3.47 31.01 17.62
C HIS A 182 3.05 29.53 17.55
N THR A 183 1.77 29.20 17.76
CA THR A 183 1.30 27.81 17.58
C THR A 183 1.08 27.49 16.10
N VAL A 184 2.02 26.72 15.52
CA VAL A 184 1.94 26.22 14.15
C VAL A 184 1.11 24.92 14.13
N ARG A 185 0.19 24.80 13.16
CA ARG A 185 -0.62 23.59 12.96
C ARG A 185 0.25 22.47 12.37
N PRO A 186 0.34 21.29 13.01
CA PRO A 186 1.18 20.20 12.52
C PRO A 186 0.62 19.58 11.25
N LEU A 187 1.48 19.32 10.27
CA LEU A 187 1.21 18.49 9.10
C LEU A 187 1.70 17.06 9.36
N MET A 188 1.30 16.09 8.54
CA MET A 188 1.75 14.70 8.67
C MET A 188 3.23 14.57 8.27
N PHE A 189 3.64 15.37 7.30
CA PHE A 189 5.01 15.44 6.82
C PHE A 189 5.50 16.89 6.82
N PRO A 190 6.82 17.12 6.88
CA PRO A 190 7.40 18.44 6.75
C PRO A 190 7.13 19.01 5.35
N ILE A 191 6.48 20.17 5.27
CA ILE A 191 6.25 20.90 4.02
C ILE A 191 6.84 22.29 4.13
N TRP A 192 7.45 22.75 3.04
CA TRP A 192 7.98 24.10 2.94
C TRP A 192 7.65 24.74 1.60
N LEU A 193 7.23 26.01 1.61
CA LEU A 193 7.02 26.79 0.40
C LEU A 193 7.96 28.00 0.33
N PRO A 194 8.46 28.34 -0.87
CA PRO A 194 9.20 29.58 -1.04
C PRO A 194 8.25 30.76 -0.90
N LYS A 195 8.54 31.64 0.08
CA LYS A 195 7.83 32.91 0.31
C LYS A 195 6.35 32.80 0.71
N ASP A 196 5.88 31.60 1.08
CA ASP A 196 4.52 31.39 1.57
C ASP A 196 4.53 30.43 2.78
N ASP A 197 3.49 30.47 3.60
CA ASP A 197 3.35 29.68 4.81
C ASP A 197 2.39 28.50 4.55
N PRO A 198 2.89 27.24 4.52
CA PRO A 198 2.04 26.08 4.28
C PRO A 198 1.08 25.79 5.44
N HIS A 199 1.29 26.40 6.61
CA HIS A 199 0.44 26.19 7.79
C HIS A 199 -0.74 27.17 7.89
N ARG A 200 -0.88 28.10 6.93
CA ARG A 200 -2.01 29.03 6.84
C ARG A 200 -3.12 28.50 5.94
N THR A 201 -4.36 28.87 6.24
CA THR A 201 -5.51 28.54 5.38
C THR A 201 -5.46 29.44 4.13
N PRO A 202 -5.71 28.91 2.92
CA PRO A 202 -6.18 27.56 2.60
C PRO A 202 -5.07 26.52 2.31
N ASN A 203 -3.80 26.92 2.33
CA ASN A 203 -2.67 26.04 1.99
C ASN A 203 -2.63 24.81 2.89
N TYR A 204 -2.86 25.00 4.19
CA TYR A 204 -2.84 23.93 5.18
C TYR A 204 -3.80 22.80 4.82
N GLU A 205 -5.05 23.12 4.49
CA GLU A 205 -6.07 22.12 4.17
C GLU A 205 -5.76 21.39 2.85
N VAL A 206 -5.20 22.11 1.87
CA VAL A 206 -4.75 21.54 0.58
C VAL A 206 -3.60 20.55 0.79
N PHE A 207 -2.58 20.93 1.57
CA PHE A 207 -1.44 20.06 1.86
C PHE A 207 -1.82 18.88 2.74
N MET A 208 -2.65 19.10 3.75
CA MET A 208 -3.19 18.02 4.59
C MET A 208 -3.92 16.97 3.74
N ALA A 209 -4.76 17.40 2.79
CA ALA A 209 -5.46 16.49 1.88
C ALA A 209 -4.47 15.77 0.94
N PHE A 210 -3.47 16.49 0.42
CA PHE A 210 -2.42 15.93 -0.42
C PHE A 210 -1.61 14.85 0.30
N GLU A 211 -1.20 15.09 1.54
CA GLU A 211 -0.46 14.12 2.37
C GLU A 211 -1.29 12.86 2.65
N ILE A 212 -2.58 13.00 2.95
CA ILE A 212 -3.51 11.87 3.11
C ILE A 212 -3.57 11.04 1.83
N ILE A 213 -3.66 11.69 0.66
CA ILE A 213 -3.64 11.01 -0.64
C ILE A 213 -2.32 10.25 -0.83
N LEU A 214 -1.17 10.84 -0.48
CA LEU A 214 0.12 10.17 -0.56
C LEU A 214 0.21 8.94 0.34
N ILE A 215 -0.27 9.03 1.58
CA ILE A 215 -0.34 7.88 2.51
C ILE A 215 -1.20 6.76 1.90
N ILE A 216 -2.35 7.10 1.30
CA ILE A 216 -3.22 6.13 0.64
C ILE A 216 -2.50 5.50 -0.56
N ILE A 217 -1.78 6.27 -1.38
CA ILE A 217 -1.03 5.76 -2.52
C ILE A 217 0.07 4.79 -2.06
N VAL A 218 0.86 5.16 -1.05
CA VAL A 218 1.91 4.30 -0.48
C VAL A 218 1.30 3.02 0.08
N LEU A 219 0.18 3.12 0.80
CA LEU A 219 -0.55 1.96 1.31
C LEU A 219 -1.09 1.08 0.17
N CYS A 220 -1.62 1.67 -0.91
CA CYS A 220 -2.08 0.92 -2.07
C CYS A 220 -0.94 0.25 -2.85
N THR A 221 0.24 0.86 -2.88
CA THR A 221 1.41 0.35 -3.59
C THR A 221 2.06 -0.80 -2.83
N PHE A 222 2.25 -0.66 -1.51
CA PHE A 222 3.01 -1.60 -0.69
C PHE A 222 2.17 -2.43 0.27
N GLY A 223 1.08 -1.88 0.79
CA GLY A 223 0.31 -2.48 1.88
C GLY A 223 -0.92 -3.25 1.41
N ARG A 224 -1.64 -2.79 0.39
CA ARG A 224 -3.03 -3.19 0.21
C ARG A 224 -3.18 -4.56 -0.46
N LYS A 225 -3.79 -5.46 0.29
CA LYS A 225 -4.47 -6.67 -0.18
C LYS A 225 -5.86 -6.73 0.47
N TYR A 226 -6.89 -6.61 -0.37
CA TYR A 226 -8.34 -6.84 -0.15
C TYR A 226 -9.24 -5.78 0.52
N LEU A 227 -10.30 -5.41 -0.23
CA LEU A 227 -11.67 -5.18 0.28
C LEU A 227 -12.77 -5.73 -0.68
N SER A 228 -12.48 -6.70 -1.56
CA SER A 228 -13.48 -7.30 -2.47
C SER A 228 -13.68 -8.81 -2.34
N ALA A 229 -12.95 -9.51 -1.46
CA ALA A 229 -13.20 -10.94 -1.19
C ALA A 229 -14.41 -11.15 -0.27
N ILE A 230 -14.82 -10.13 0.49
CA ILE A 230 -15.98 -10.24 1.37
C ILE A 230 -17.29 -10.14 0.57
N GLU A 231 -17.34 -9.37 -0.52
CA GLU A 231 -18.55 -9.26 -1.36
C GLU A 231 -18.70 -10.39 -2.39
N LEU A 232 -17.59 -10.98 -2.85
CA LEU A 232 -17.61 -12.10 -3.80
C LEU A 232 -17.88 -13.47 -3.13
N TYR A 233 -17.72 -13.59 -1.81
CA TYR A 233 -18.07 -14.82 -1.09
C TYR A 233 -19.51 -14.83 -0.58
N ASP A 234 -20.15 -13.66 -0.46
CA ASP A 234 -21.56 -13.54 -0.05
C ASP A 234 -22.56 -13.64 -1.22
N THR A 235 -22.08 -13.57 -2.47
CA THR A 235 -22.91 -13.64 -3.68
C THR A 235 -22.98 -15.03 -4.34
N THR A 236 -22.33 -16.05 -3.75
CA THR A 236 -22.38 -17.45 -4.23
C THR A 236 -22.86 -18.44 -3.17
N ARG A 237 -23.87 -18.03 -2.37
CA ARG A 237 -24.73 -18.98 -1.64
C ARG A 237 -25.99 -19.28 -2.42
#